data_AF-A0A7M7PHS3-F1
#
_entry.id   AF-A0A7M7PHS3-F1
#
_cell.length_a   1.000
_cell.length_b   1.000
_cell.length_c   1.000
_cell.angle_alpha   90.00
_cell.angle_beta   90.00
_cell.angle_gamma   90.00
#
_symmetry.space_group_name_H-M   'P 1'
#
loop_
_entity.id
_entity.type
_entity.pdbx_description
1 polymer ?
#
loop_
_entity_poly.entity_id
_entity_poly.type
_entity_poly.pdbx_seq_one_letter_code
_entity_poly.pdbx_strand_id
1 'polypeptide(L)'
;MQVQTLKLHNIQCTTPASSHHLAETLSSMPNLTDLTLHGIEPKEEFYSTLKAKASSIQVQTLNLHRLQCPTSASSHHLGEALCCMPNLTDLTMNGWNFDEEFYSTLKAKASSIQVCVS
;
A
#
# COMPACT_ATOMS: atom_id res chain seq x y z
N MET A 1 20.57 -12.16 0.61
CA MET A 1 19.64 -12.04 1.75
C MET A 1 18.22 -12.01 1.19
N GLN A 2 17.31 -12.85 1.71
CA GLN A 2 15.90 -12.82 1.31
C GLN A 2 15.09 -12.19 2.46
N VAL A 3 14.56 -10.99 2.24
CA VAL A 3 13.70 -10.32 3.21
C VAL A 3 12.28 -10.80 3.00
N GLN A 4 11.71 -11.51 3.99
CA GLN A 4 10.31 -11.96 3.98
C GLN A 4 9.38 -10.99 4.71
N THR A 5 9.90 -10.34 5.74
CA THR A 5 9.16 -9.37 6.54
C THR A 5 9.89 -8.04 6.52
N LEU A 6 9.15 -6.97 6.21
CA LEU A 6 9.64 -5.60 6.29
C LEU A 6 8.69 -4.77 7.16
N LYS A 7 9.25 -4.12 8.19
CA LYS A 7 8.51 -3.22 9.07
C LYS A 7 9.17 -1.85 9.05
N LEU A 8 8.45 -0.86 8.56
CA LEU A 8 8.91 0.53 8.46
C LEU A 8 8.11 1.37 9.45
N HIS A 9 8.81 1.95 10.42
CA HIS A 9 8.22 2.76 11.48
C HIS A 9 8.75 4.18 11.41
N ASN A 10 7.85 5.16 11.33
CA ASN A 10 8.14 6.59 11.41
C ASN A 10 9.23 7.05 10.43
N ILE A 11 9.22 6.47 9.22
CA ILE A 11 10.15 6.84 8.16
C ILE A 11 9.61 8.05 7.40
N GLN A 12 10.47 9.02 7.13
CA GLN A 12 10.14 10.21 6.38
C GLN A 12 10.57 10.07 4.91
N CYS A 13 9.60 10.18 4.00
CA CYS A 13 9.85 10.37 2.58
C CYS A 13 9.72 11.86 2.26
N THR A 14 10.80 12.61 2.51
CA THR A 14 10.77 14.08 2.42
C THR A 14 10.65 14.60 0.99
N THR A 15 10.96 13.77 -0.02
CA THR A 15 10.92 14.13 -1.45
C THR A 15 10.04 13.18 -2.27
N PRO A 16 9.50 13.65 -3.40
CA PRO A 16 8.91 12.80 -4.44
C PRO A 16 9.76 11.58 -4.79
N ALA A 17 11.06 11.79 -5.02
CA ALA A 17 11.99 10.73 -5.38
C ALA A 17 12.14 9.65 -4.28
N SER A 18 12.21 10.06 -3.00
CA SER A 18 12.26 9.11 -1.89
C SER A 18 10.99 8.26 -1.77
N SER A 19 9.83 8.85 -2.08
CA SER A 19 8.52 8.17 -2.07
C SER A 19 8.42 7.16 -3.22
N HIS A 20 8.85 7.57 -4.41
CA HIS A 20 8.94 6.73 -5.61
C HIS A 20 9.86 5.51 -5.36
N HIS A 21 11.08 5.76 -4.89
CA HIS A 21 12.05 4.69 -4.66
C HIS A 21 11.62 3.71 -3.57
N LEU A 22 10.88 4.17 -2.56
CA LEU A 22 10.30 3.27 -1.56
C LEU A 22 9.32 2.29 -2.22
N ALA A 23 8.39 2.78 -3.04
CA ALA A 23 7.44 1.92 -3.75
C ALA A 23 8.14 0.97 -4.74
N GLU A 24 9.13 1.46 -5.50
CA GLU A 24 9.94 0.60 -6.38
C GLU A 24 10.65 -0.51 -5.61
N THR A 25 11.23 -0.17 -4.46
CA THR A 25 11.93 -1.12 -3.59
C THR A 25 10.99 -2.23 -3.15
N LEU A 26 9.78 -1.89 -2.68
CA LEU A 26 8.77 -2.87 -2.28
C LEU A 26 8.39 -3.81 -3.43
N SER A 27 8.22 -3.28 -4.64
CA SER A 27 7.89 -4.09 -5.83
C SER A 27 9.03 -4.98 -6.34
N SER A 28 10.27 -4.70 -5.92
CA SER A 28 11.47 -5.43 -6.32
C SER A 28 11.90 -6.48 -5.30
N MET A 29 11.11 -6.71 -4.24
CA MET A 29 11.38 -7.73 -3.22
C MET A 29 10.55 -8.99 -3.51
N PRO A 30 11.11 -9.99 -4.24
CA PRO A 30 10.35 -11.15 -4.70
C PRO A 30 9.91 -12.11 -3.57
N ASN A 31 10.48 -11.97 -2.38
CA ASN A 31 10.16 -12.83 -1.23
C ASN A 31 9.41 -12.10 -0.12
N LEU A 32 9.06 -10.81 -0.31
CA LEU A 32 8.38 -10.02 0.72
C LEU A 32 6.91 -10.44 0.81
N THR A 33 6.56 -11.12 1.90
CA THR A 33 5.19 -11.58 2.20
C THR A 33 4.50 -10.71 3.23
N ASP A 34 5.26 -10.11 4.15
CA ASP A 34 4.72 -9.36 5.28
C ASP A 34 5.25 -7.93 5.30
N LEU A 35 4.36 -6.97 5.07
CA LEU A 35 4.69 -5.55 5.04
C LEU A 35 3.93 -4.79 6.14
N THR A 36 4.66 -4.07 6.98
CA THR A 36 4.09 -3.12 7.94
C THR A 36 4.60 -1.72 7.65
N LEU A 37 3.69 -0.78 7.41
CA LEU A 37 3.95 0.64 7.26
C LEU A 37 3.26 1.38 8.40
N HIS A 38 4.04 1.89 9.35
CA HIS A 38 3.52 2.55 10.55
C HIS A 38 4.03 3.99 10.67
N GLY A 39 3.12 4.96 10.62
CA GLY A 39 3.43 6.38 10.80
C GLY A 39 4.37 6.93 9.73
N ILE A 40 4.23 6.44 8.49
CA ILE A 40 4.98 6.99 7.35
C ILE A 40 4.16 8.08 6.65
N GLU A 41 4.85 9.08 6.13
CA GLU A 41 4.24 10.23 5.44
C GLU A 41 4.77 10.32 3.99
N PRO A 42 4.36 9.41 3.09
CA PRO A 42 4.82 9.43 1.72
C PRO A 42 4.17 10.55 0.88
N LYS A 43 4.84 10.94 -0.19
CA LYS A 43 4.29 11.82 -1.24
C LYS A 43 3.43 11.02 -2.22
N GLU A 44 2.70 11.71 -3.09
CA GLU A 44 1.81 11.10 -4.08
C GLU A 44 2.52 10.02 -4.93
N GLU A 45 3.80 10.22 -5.24
CA GLU A 45 4.63 9.33 -6.04
C GLU A 45 4.79 7.93 -5.43
N PHE A 46 4.66 7.79 -4.11
CA PHE A 46 4.57 6.46 -3.50
C PHE A 46 3.32 5.72 -3.98
N TYR A 47 2.16 6.39 -3.93
CA TYR A 47 0.87 5.79 -4.24
C TYR A 47 0.72 5.50 -5.74
N SER A 48 1.11 6.44 -6.60
CA SER A 48 1.05 6.24 -8.05
C SER A 48 1.99 5.12 -8.52
N THR A 49 3.20 5.04 -7.96
CA THR A 49 4.14 3.93 -8.25
C THR A 49 3.67 2.61 -7.65
N LEU A 50 3.13 2.62 -6.42
CA LEU A 50 2.55 1.43 -5.79
C LEU A 50 1.42 0.85 -6.66
N LYS A 51 0.52 1.69 -7.17
CA LYS A 51 -0.52 1.30 -8.14
C LYS A 51 0.09 0.69 -9.40
N ALA A 52 1.04 1.39 -10.03
CA ALA A 52 1.66 0.93 -11.27
C ALA A 52 2.40 -0.40 -11.14
N LYS A 53 2.89 -0.72 -9.93
CA LYS A 53 3.66 -1.93 -9.63
C LYS A 53 2.89 -2.99 -8.84
N ALA A 54 1.61 -2.77 -8.53
CA ALA A 54 0.83 -3.60 -7.63
C ALA A 54 0.83 -5.08 -8.01
N SER A 55 0.77 -5.39 -9.31
CA SER A 55 0.78 -6.78 -9.81
C SER A 55 2.11 -7.52 -9.60
N SER A 56 3.20 -6.80 -9.30
CA SER A 56 4.52 -7.37 -9.02
C SER A 56 4.77 -7.59 -7.53
N ILE A 57 3.93 -7.01 -6.67
CA ILE A 57 4.09 -7.08 -5.21
C ILE A 57 3.62 -8.45 -4.71
N GLN A 58 4.48 -9.12 -3.94
CA GLN A 58 4.25 -10.48 -3.44
C GLN A 58 3.63 -10.53 -2.03
N VAL A 59 3.30 -9.37 -1.46
CA VAL A 59 2.79 -9.23 -0.09
C VAL A 59 1.45 -9.96 0.07
N GLN A 60 1.37 -10.75 1.13
CA GLN A 60 0.18 -11.46 1.59
C GLN A 60 -0.48 -10.75 2.77
N THR A 61 0.35 -10.28 3.70
CA THR A 61 -0.08 -9.53 4.89
C THR A 61 0.36 -8.07 4.78
N LEU A 62 -0.60 -7.16 4.67
CA LEU A 62 -0.36 -5.72 4.64
C LEU A 62 -0.96 -5.03 5.87
N ASN A 63 -0.11 -4.43 6.68
CA ASN A 63 -0.49 -3.65 7.86
C ASN A 63 -0.19 -2.17 7.63
N LEU A 64 -1.23 -1.34 7.53
CA LEU A 64 -1.14 0.10 7.35
C LEU A 64 -1.63 0.81 8.61
N HIS A 65 -0.72 1.47 9.31
CA HIS A 65 -1.03 2.19 10.55
C HIS A 65 -0.62 3.65 10.42
N ARG A 66 -1.55 4.58 10.68
CA ARG A 66 -1.29 6.03 10.60
C ARG A 66 -0.65 6.44 9.26
N LEU A 67 -1.06 5.80 8.17
CA LEU A 67 -0.66 6.17 6.81
C LEU A 67 -1.54 7.35 6.37
N GLN A 68 -0.95 8.39 5.77
CA GLN A 68 -1.72 9.55 5.29
C GLN A 68 -1.67 9.66 3.77
N CYS A 69 -2.84 9.81 3.14
CA CYS A 69 -2.97 10.17 1.73
C CYS A 69 -2.98 11.70 1.62
N PRO A 70 -1.93 12.35 1.05
CA PRO A 70 -1.85 13.81 1.00
C PRO A 70 -2.86 14.45 0.03
N THR A 71 -3.43 13.68 -0.89
CA THR A 71 -4.39 14.12 -1.92
C THR A 71 -5.45 13.04 -2.16
N SER A 72 -6.61 13.38 -2.73
CA SER A 72 -7.60 12.34 -3.08
C SER A 72 -7.09 11.42 -4.21
N ALA A 73 -6.22 11.91 -5.09
CA ALA A 73 -5.48 11.06 -6.04
C ALA A 73 -4.65 9.98 -5.33
N SER A 74 -4.03 10.31 -4.19
CA SER A 74 -3.30 9.33 -3.36
C SER A 74 -4.24 8.26 -2.80
N SER A 75 -5.41 8.66 -2.29
CA SER A 75 -6.46 7.75 -1.82
C SER A 75 -6.93 6.81 -2.94
N HIS A 76 -7.22 7.35 -4.12
CA HIS A 76 -7.66 6.58 -5.29
C HIS A 76 -6.59 5.58 -5.74
N HIS A 77 -5.34 6.03 -5.89
CA HIS A 77 -4.22 5.16 -6.26
C HIS A 77 -3.99 4.04 -5.24
N LEU A 78 -4.11 4.33 -3.94
CA LEU A 78 -3.99 3.31 -2.91
C LEU A 78 -5.09 2.25 -3.03
N GLY A 79 -6.34 2.67 -3.19
CA GLY A 79 -7.46 1.74 -3.39
C GLY A 79 -7.24 0.84 -4.61
N GLU A 80 -6.82 1.40 -5.75
CA GLU A 80 -6.51 0.63 -6.95
C GLU A 80 -5.32 -0.31 -6.76
N ALA A 81 -4.27 0.13 -6.05
CA ALA A 81 -3.10 -0.70 -5.78
C ALA A 81 -3.50 -1.95 -4.98
N LEU A 82 -4.26 -1.78 -3.89
CA LEU A 82 -4.73 -2.88 -3.04
C LEU A 82 -5.51 -3.92 -3.85
N CYS A 83 -6.33 -3.48 -4.80
CA CYS A 83 -7.14 -4.36 -5.65
C CYS A 83 -6.33 -5.12 -6.71
N CYS A 84 -5.10 -4.67 -6.99
CA CYS A 84 -4.22 -5.24 -8.01
C CYS A 84 -3.06 -6.05 -7.42
N MET A 85 -2.99 -6.19 -6.10
CA MET A 85 -2.00 -7.06 -5.44
C MET A 85 -2.50 -8.51 -5.48
N PRO A 86 -1.85 -9.41 -6.23
CA PRO A 86 -2.41 -10.73 -6.53
C PRO A 86 -2.45 -11.68 -5.33
N ASN A 87 -1.59 -11.46 -4.33
CA ASN A 87 -1.44 -12.35 -3.18
C ASN A 87 -1.99 -11.76 -1.89
N LEU A 88 -2.55 -10.54 -1.91
CA LEU A 88 -2.99 -9.86 -0.70
C LEU A 88 -4.25 -10.53 -0.13
N THR A 89 -4.09 -11.24 0.99
CA THR A 89 -5.18 -11.95 1.68
C THR A 89 -5.58 -11.27 2.98
N ASP A 90 -4.62 -10.61 3.63
CA ASP A 90 -4.76 -10.04 4.96
C ASP A 90 -4.41 -8.55 4.93
N LEU A 91 -5.43 -7.70 5.12
CA LEU A 91 -5.29 -6.26 5.12
C LEU A 91 -5.77 -5.68 6.46
N THR A 92 -4.85 -5.09 7.21
CA THR A 92 -5.17 -4.32 8.42
C THR A 92 -4.93 -2.85 8.16
N MET A 93 -5.93 -2.01 8.46
CA MET A 93 -5.84 -0.56 8.30
C MET A 93 -6.35 0.15 9.56
N ASN A 94 -5.52 0.97 10.20
CA ASN A 94 -5.87 1.66 11.45
C ASN A 94 -5.26 3.07 11.53
N GLY A 95 -5.97 3.99 12.19
CA GLY A 95 -5.51 5.35 12.48
C GLY A 95 -5.70 6.30 11.30
N TRP A 96 -6.83 6.18 10.59
CA TRP A 96 -7.07 6.84 9.31
C TRP A 96 -8.32 7.73 9.32
N ASN A 97 -8.27 8.82 8.52
CA ASN A 97 -9.43 9.45 7.90
C ASN A 97 -9.36 9.16 6.40
N PHE A 98 -10.01 8.09 5.95
CA PHE A 98 -10.23 7.86 4.53
C PHE A 98 -11.39 8.70 4.03
N ASP A 99 -11.27 9.22 2.82
CA ASP A 99 -12.35 9.91 2.13
C ASP A 99 -13.35 8.92 1.52
N GLU A 100 -14.51 9.43 1.11
CA GLU A 100 -15.56 8.67 0.45
C GLU A 100 -15.07 8.03 -0.88
N GLU A 101 -14.10 8.68 -1.52
CA GLU A 101 -13.51 8.23 -2.79
C GLU A 101 -12.73 6.92 -2.60
N PHE A 102 -11.95 6.80 -1.52
CA PHE A 102 -11.27 5.56 -1.16
C PHE A 102 -12.25 4.38 -1.03
N TYR A 103 -13.32 4.57 -0.25
CA TYR A 103 -14.32 3.52 -0.04
C TYR A 103 -15.10 3.19 -1.31
N SER A 104 -15.36 4.18 -2.16
CA SER A 104 -16.02 3.99 -3.45
C SER A 104 -15.18 3.13 -4.40
N THR A 105 -13.87 3.39 -4.47
CA THR A 105 -12.92 2.57 -5.24
C THR A 105 -12.86 1.15 -4.71
N LEU A 106 -12.75 0.98 -3.39
CA LEU A 106 -12.74 -0.34 -2.76
C LEU A 106 -14.03 -1.10 -3.06
N LYS A 107 -15.20 -0.47 -2.94
CA LYS A 107 -16.50 -1.06 -3.27
C LYS A 107 -16.58 -1.49 -4.72
N ALA A 108 -16.16 -0.62 -5.65
CA ALA A 108 -16.19 -0.91 -7.09
C ALA A 108 -15.30 -2.09 -7.48
N LYS A 109 -14.26 -2.37 -6.69
CA LYS A 109 -13.26 -3.40 -6.97
C LYS A 109 -13.32 -4.58 -6.00
N ALA A 110 -14.25 -4.59 -5.05
CA ALA A 110 -14.36 -5.62 -4.01
C ALA A 110 -14.47 -7.04 -4.57
N SER A 111 -15.09 -7.21 -5.74
CA SER A 111 -15.17 -8.52 -6.43
C SER A 111 -13.83 -9.02 -6.98
N SER A 112 -12.83 -8.14 -7.11
CA SER A 112 -11.46 -8.46 -7.51
C SER A 112 -10.54 -8.72 -6.32
N ILE A 113 -11.01 -8.44 -5.11
CA ILE A 113 -10.26 -8.58 -3.86
C ILE A 113 -10.56 -9.98 -3.28
N GLN A 114 -9.57 -10.88 -3.30
CA GLN A 114 -9.64 -12.15 -2.56
C GLN A 114 -9.26 -11.94 -1.08
N VAL A 115 -10.05 -11.18 -0.32
CA VAL A 115 -9.82 -11.00 1.12
C VAL A 115 -10.83 -11.84 1.91
N CYS A 116 -10.31 -12.68 2.83
CA CYS A 116 -11.13 -13.39 3.79
C CYS A 116 -11.78 -12.39 4.75
N VAL A 117 -13.10 -12.26 4.68
CA VAL A 117 -13.86 -11.69 5.79
C VAL A 117 -13.81 -12.74 6.91
N SER A 118 -13.08 -12.46 7.98
CA SER A 118 -13.05 -13.28 9.19
C SER A 118 -13.82 -12.62 10.33
#